data_AF-A0AB33B5B4-F1
#
_entry.id   AF-A0AB33B5B4-F1
#
_cell.length_a   1.000
_cell.length_b   1.000
_cell.length_c   1.000
_cell.angle_alpha   90.00
_cell.angle_beta   90.00
_cell.angle_gamma   90.00
#
_symmetry.space_group_name_H-M   'P 1'
#
loop_
_entity.id
_entity.type
_entity.pdbx_description
1 polymer ?
#
loop_
_entity_poly.entity_id
_entity_poly.type
_entity_poly.pdbx_seq_one_letter_code
_entity_poly.pdbx_strand_id
1 'polypeptide(L)'
;MKTLYSPGDVAEQLGIQSSTLRKYADVLEKEGYTFIKNERGHRKYRESDVMVFRKVIHLKSDTDMTLENATKQIVSWHQSVEVIAVFEIW
;
A
#
# COMPACT_ATOMS: atom_id res chain seq x y z
N MET A 1 13.80 -16.09 -1.65
CA MET A 1 13.41 -15.39 -2.90
C MET A 1 12.35 -14.38 -2.52
N LYS A 2 12.57 -13.06 -2.69
CA LYS A 2 11.52 -12.07 -2.42
C LYS A 2 10.51 -12.15 -3.58
N THR A 3 9.39 -12.84 -3.37
CA THR A 3 8.31 -12.89 -4.34
C THR A 3 7.71 -11.50 -4.49
N LEU A 4 7.70 -10.99 -5.73
CA LEU A 4 7.03 -9.74 -6.07
C LEU A 4 5.76 -10.07 -6.83
N TYR A 5 4.63 -9.67 -6.27
CA TYR A 5 3.31 -9.93 -6.81
C TYR A 5 2.95 -8.94 -7.92
N SER A 6 2.19 -9.42 -8.90
CA SER A 6 1.55 -8.59 -9.90
C SER A 6 0.34 -7.85 -9.31
N PRO A 7 -0.15 -6.77 -9.95
CA PRO A 7 -1.41 -6.15 -9.55
C PRO A 7 -2.61 -7.11 -9.59
N GLY A 8 -2.60 -8.12 -10.47
CA GLY A 8 -3.65 -9.13 -10.53
C GLY A 8 -3.63 -10.01 -9.28
N ASP A 9 -2.46 -10.54 -8.93
CA ASP A 9 -2.27 -11.44 -7.79
C ASP A 9 -2.71 -10.77 -6.48
N VAL A 10 -2.34 -9.49 -6.28
CA VAL A 10 -2.71 -8.73 -5.07
C VAL A 10 -4.22 -8.42 -5.05
N ALA A 11 -4.82 -8.08 -6.20
CA ALA A 11 -6.25 -7.83 -6.26
C ALA A 11 -7.06 -9.08 -5.89
N GLU A 12 -6.65 -10.25 -6.42
CA GLU A 12 -7.23 -11.55 -6.08
C GLU A 12 -7.05 -11.88 -4.59
N GLN A 13 -5.84 -11.75 -4.06
CA GLN A 13 -5.53 -12.02 -2.64
C GLN A 13 -6.32 -11.13 -1.66
N LEU A 14 -6.65 -9.90 -2.07
CA LEU A 14 -7.43 -8.95 -1.28
C LEU A 14 -8.93 -9.02 -1.53
N GLY A 15 -9.38 -9.81 -2.51
CA GLY A 15 -10.80 -9.91 -2.87
C GLY A 15 -11.39 -8.61 -3.43
N ILE A 16 -10.59 -7.79 -4.11
CA ILE A 16 -11.03 -6.52 -4.70
C ILE A 16 -10.84 -6.51 -6.23
N GLN A 17 -11.56 -5.60 -6.89
CA GLN A 17 -11.37 -5.39 -8.33
C GLN A 17 -9.98 -4.78 -8.61
N SER A 18 -9.35 -5.19 -9.71
CA SER A 18 -8.05 -4.65 -10.14
C SER A 18 -8.07 -3.13 -10.38
N SER A 19 -9.22 -2.58 -10.77
CA SER A 19 -9.44 -1.12 -10.88
C SER A 19 -9.40 -0.44 -9.51
N THR A 20 -10.01 -1.05 -8.49
CA THR A 20 -9.96 -0.57 -7.10
C THR A 20 -8.53 -0.60 -6.56
N LEU A 21 -7.80 -1.70 -6.76
CA LEU A 21 -6.39 -1.79 -6.37
C LEU A 21 -5.56 -0.67 -7.02
N ARG A 22 -5.73 -0.45 -8.33
CA ARG A 22 -5.01 0.61 -9.05
C ARG A 22 -5.34 1.99 -8.50
N LYS A 23 -6.63 2.29 -8.28
CA LYS A 23 -7.07 3.54 -7.65
C LYS A 23 -6.40 3.74 -6.29
N TYR A 24 -6.36 2.70 -5.45
CA TYR A 24 -5.75 2.80 -4.12
C TYR A 24 -4.25 3.02 -4.22
N ALA A 25 -3.57 2.33 -5.13
CA ALA A 25 -2.15 2.51 -5.39
C ALA A 25 -1.83 3.95 -5.86
N ASP A 26 -2.66 4.51 -6.75
CA ASP A 26 -2.47 5.87 -7.25
C ASP A 26 -2.60 6.91 -6.13
N VAL A 27 -3.59 6.75 -5.23
CA VAL A 27 -3.75 7.65 -4.07
C VAL A 27 -2.63 7.45 -3.04
N LEU A 28 -2.20 6.22 -2.78
CA LEU A 28 -1.04 5.95 -1.92
C LEU A 28 0.24 6.62 -2.46
N GLU A 29 0.50 6.53 -3.76
CA GLU A 29 1.65 7.23 -4.38
C GLU A 29 1.53 8.75 -4.27
N LYS A 30 0.31 9.30 -4.42
CA LYS A 30 0.05 10.74 -4.25
C LYS A 30 0.35 11.21 -2.83
N GLU A 31 0.09 10.38 -1.82
CA GLU A 31 0.39 10.67 -0.41
C GLU A 31 1.85 10.36 -0.02
N GLY A 32 2.68 9.87 -0.95
CA GLY A 32 4.12 9.68 -0.76
C GLY A 32 4.57 8.24 -0.52
N TYR A 33 3.69 7.25 -0.69
CA TYR A 33 4.10 5.83 -0.69
C TYR A 33 4.83 5.48 -1.99
N THR A 34 5.88 4.67 -1.94
CA THR A 34 6.61 4.25 -3.14
C THR A 34 6.46 2.76 -3.38
N PHE A 35 5.89 2.38 -4.52
CA PHE A 35 5.90 0.99 -4.99
C PHE A 35 7.11 0.72 -5.89
N ILE A 36 7.58 -0.52 -5.90
CA ILE A 36 8.53 -0.96 -6.93
C ILE A 36 7.83 -0.94 -8.28
N LYS A 37 8.56 -0.48 -9.30
CA LYS A 37 8.15 -0.59 -10.70
C LYS A 37 9.17 -1.43 -11.45
N ASN A 38 8.72 -2.27 -12.38
CA ASN A 38 9.63 -2.98 -13.29
C ASN A 38 10.18 -2.03 -14.37
N GLU A 39 11.02 -2.53 -15.26
CA GLU A 39 11.62 -1.76 -16.37
C GLU A 39 10.59 -1.13 -17.32
N ARG A 40 9.36 -1.65 -17.34
CA ARG A 40 8.24 -1.15 -18.14
C ARG A 40 7.34 -0.17 -17.37
N GLY A 41 7.71 0.20 -16.14
CA GLY A 41 6.93 1.08 -15.27
C GLY A 41 5.74 0.41 -14.59
N HIS A 42 5.55 -0.90 -14.73
CA HIS A 42 4.45 -1.61 -14.08
C HIS A 42 4.78 -1.86 -12.61
N ARG A 43 3.82 -1.56 -11.72
CA ARG A 43 3.96 -1.80 -10.28
C ARG A 43 4.16 -3.28 -9.96
N LYS A 44 5.01 -3.53 -8.98
CA LYS A 44 5.30 -4.82 -8.37
C LYS A 44 5.20 -4.67 -6.86
N TYR A 45 4.52 -5.60 -6.23
CA TYR A 45 4.16 -5.49 -4.82
C TYR A 45 4.91 -6.50 -3.97
N ARG A 46 5.44 -6.03 -2.84
CA ARG A 46 5.97 -6.86 -1.76
C ARG A 46 4.83 -7.27 -0.82
N GLU A 47 5.08 -8.24 0.04
CA GLU A 47 4.14 -8.58 1.12
C GLU A 47 3.79 -7.38 2.01
N SER A 48 4.77 -6.49 2.28
CA SER A 48 4.53 -5.24 3.02
C SER A 48 3.51 -4.33 2.33
N ASP A 49 3.52 -4.28 1.00
CA ASP A 49 2.56 -3.49 0.23
C ASP A 49 1.16 -4.06 0.33
N VAL A 50 1.03 -5.39 0.32
CA VAL A 50 -0.25 -6.09 0.55
C VAL A 50 -0.81 -5.71 1.93
N MET A 51 0.03 -5.67 2.95
CA MET A 51 -0.37 -5.24 4.30
C MET A 51 -0.83 -3.78 4.34
N VAL A 52 -0.17 -2.89 3.60
CA VAL A 52 -0.59 -1.48 3.46
C VAL A 52 -1.98 -1.39 2.83
N PHE A 53 -2.24 -2.13 1.75
CA PHE A 53 -3.57 -2.18 1.13
C PHE A 53 -4.64 -2.73 2.08
N ARG A 54 -4.35 -3.80 2.83
CA ARG A 54 -5.30 -4.35 3.83
C ARG A 54 -5.71 -3.30 4.85
N LYS A 55 -4.75 -2.51 5.35
CA LYS A 55 -5.03 -1.45 6.32
C LYS A 55 -5.90 -0.34 5.74
N VAL A 56 -5.63 0.09 4.51
CA VAL A 56 -6.48 1.09 3.82
C VAL A 56 -7.91 0.57 3.63
N ILE A 57 -8.07 -0.70 3.20
CA ILE A 57 -9.38 -1.33 3.03
C ILE A 57 -10.14 -1.37 4.35
N HIS A 58 -9.47 -1.80 5.44
CA HIS A 58 -10.07 -1.89 6.76
C HIS A 58 -10.48 -0.53 7.32
N LEU A 59 -9.61 0.48 7.22
CA LEU A 59 -9.96 1.84 7.63
C LEU A 59 -11.18 2.38 6.89
N LYS A 60 -11.32 2.04 5.61
CA LYS A 60 -12.50 2.40 4.81
C LYS A 60 -13.76 1.62 5.12
N SER A 61 -13.66 0.36 5.58
CA SER A 61 -14.83 -0.43 5.95
C SER A 61 -15.37 -0.04 7.32
N ASP A 62 -14.48 0.34 8.23
CA ASP A 62 -14.81 0.51 9.64
C ASP A 62 -15.22 1.96 9.98
N THR A 63 -15.00 2.88 9.05
CA THR A 63 -15.28 4.31 9.25
C THR A 63 -15.87 4.93 7.99
N ASP A 64 -16.56 6.07 8.13
CA ASP A 64 -17.04 6.86 7.00
C ASP A 64 -15.92 7.73 6.36
N MET A 65 -14.68 7.21 6.36
CA MET A 65 -13.53 7.98 5.89
C MET A 65 -13.34 7.92 4.37
N THR A 66 -12.87 9.04 3.82
CA THR A 66 -12.46 9.14 2.41
C THR A 66 -11.20 8.31 2.14
N LEU A 67 -10.94 8.00 0.87
CA LEU A 67 -9.74 7.24 0.48
C LEU A 67 -8.48 8.02 0.80
N GLU A 68 -8.52 9.32 0.52
CA GLU A 68 -7.43 10.25 0.72
C GLU A 68 -7.03 10.33 2.19
N ASN A 69 -8.00 10.41 3.11
CA ASN A 69 -7.71 10.44 4.54
C ASN A 69 -7.15 9.10 5.03
N ALA A 70 -7.72 7.98 4.57
CA ALA A 70 -7.24 6.64 4.91
C ALA A 70 -5.79 6.44 4.47
N THR A 71 -5.47 6.77 3.22
CA THR A 71 -4.12 6.62 2.67
C THR A 71 -3.14 7.55 3.35
N LYS A 72 -3.51 8.82 3.60
CA LYS A 72 -2.65 9.78 4.30
C LYS A 72 -2.28 9.29 5.70
N GLN A 73 -3.25 8.77 6.45
CA GLN A 73 -3.00 8.22 7.78
C GLN A 73 -2.06 7.01 7.73
N ILE A 74 -2.27 6.09 6.78
CA ILE A 74 -1.43 4.89 6.64
C ILE A 74 -0.02 5.23 6.19
N VAL A 75 0.16 6.17 5.24
CA VAL A 75 1.50 6.59 4.80
C VAL A 75 2.25 7.27 5.93
N SER A 76 1.59 8.16 6.68
CA SER A 76 2.18 8.79 7.86
C SER A 76 2.62 7.74 8.89
N TRP A 77 1.77 6.76 9.19
CA TRP A 77 2.12 5.67 10.11
C TRP A 77 3.28 4.82 9.61
N HIS A 78 3.30 4.47 8.32
CA HIS A 78 4.36 3.66 7.71
C HIS A 78 5.73 4.37 7.81
N GLN A 79 5.77 5.67 7.51
CA GLN A 79 6.98 6.48 7.62
C GLN A 79 7.44 6.61 9.07
N SER A 80 6.53 6.79 10.03
CA SER A 80 6.89 6.84 11.45
C SER A 80 7.48 5.52 11.95
N VAL A 81 6.96 4.38 11.52
CA VAL A 81 7.50 3.06 11.91
C VAL A 81 8.89 2.82 11.32
N GLU A 82 9.12 3.18 10.04
CA GLU A 82 10.45 3.07 9.44
C GLU A 82 11.48 3.93 10.18
N VAL A 83 11.09 5.16 10.56
CA VAL A 83 11.94 6.06 11.34
C VAL A 83 12.31 5.45 12.70
N ILE A 84 11.34 4.89 13.44
CA ILE A 84 11.59 4.24 14.73
C ILE A 84 12.52 3.03 14.57
N ALA A 85 12.27 2.17 13.59
CA ALA A 85 13.09 0.98 13.34
C ALA A 85 14.55 1.34 12.99
N VAL A 86 14.78 2.49 12.35
CA VAL A 86 16.13 3.01 12.08
C VAL A 86 16.82 3.55 13.33
N PHE A 87 16.07 4.06 14.32
CA PHE A 87 16.65 4.57 15.56
C PHE A 87 16.96 3.48 16.58
N GLU A 88 16.25 2.34 16.57
CA GLU A 88 16.47 1.22 17.50
C GLU A 88 17.70 0.35 17.16
N ILE A 89 18.34 0.58 16.01
CA ILE A 89 19.52 -0.16 15.52
C ILE A 89 20.85 0.57 15.78
N TRP A 90 20.85 1.65 16.55
CA TRP A 90 22.06 2.42 16.95
C TRP A 90 22.23 2.50 18.46
#